data_AF-A0A969DHQ1-F1
#
_entry.id   AF-A0A969DHQ1-F1
#
_cell.length_a   1.000
_cell.length_b   1.000
_cell.length_c   1.000
_cell.angle_alpha   90.00
_cell.angle_beta   90.00
_cell.angle_gamma   90.00
#
_symmetry.space_group_name_H-M   'P 1'
#
loop_
_entity.id
_entity.type
_entity.pdbx_description
1 polymer ?
#
loop_
_entity_poly.entity_id
_entity_poly.type
_entity_poly.pdbx_seq_one_letter_code
_entity_poly.pdbx_strand_id
1 'polypeptide(L)'
;MSVLFLEQCQKNTSIQRGILYQRKTKSENIQPVSKLDLMQAVIESFLDGIFILTIQGELVHANESALHICQQLSGGIDKFQVPDEIQRICKSLIESRQLFPEQNISIESEIETSTSVKIRIRARWLEANESNENYLLVTLEDRKQTNQSMAISEAIKYDLTERESQVWLLRRANYSYQEIADELYITINTVKKHLKNIYAKQQQTVINQEFSNC
;
A
#
# COMPACT_ATOMS: atom_id res chain seq x y z
N MET A 1 -13.99 -15.78 0.02
CA MET A 1 -14.95 -14.79 -0.53
C MET A 1 -14.93 -14.87 -2.04
N SER A 2 -16.12 -14.83 -2.65
CA SER A 2 -16.53 -15.48 -3.90
C SER A 2 -15.86 -15.01 -5.20
N VAL A 3 -15.69 -15.96 -6.13
CA VAL A 3 -15.30 -15.91 -7.56
C VAL A 3 -15.88 -14.72 -8.35
N LEU A 4 -16.97 -14.13 -7.88
CA LEU A 4 -17.59 -12.91 -8.42
C LEU A 4 -16.67 -11.67 -8.46
N PHE A 5 -15.67 -11.56 -7.57
CA PHE A 5 -14.74 -10.41 -7.60
C PHE A 5 -13.68 -10.51 -8.71
N LEU A 6 -13.28 -11.73 -9.08
CA LEU A 6 -12.33 -11.98 -10.17
C LEU A 6 -12.94 -11.66 -11.55
N GLU A 7 -14.24 -11.91 -11.73
CA GLU A 7 -14.96 -11.52 -12.95
C GLU A 7 -15.09 -9.99 -13.08
N GLN A 8 -15.23 -9.27 -11.97
CA GLN A 8 -15.28 -7.80 -11.97
C GLN A 8 -13.93 -7.19 -12.39
N CYS A 9 -12.81 -7.78 -11.98
CA CYS A 9 -11.47 -7.40 -12.44
C CYS A 9 -11.25 -7.68 -13.93
N GLN A 10 -11.74 -8.80 -14.47
CA GLN A 10 -11.65 -9.09 -15.91
C GLN A 10 -12.45 -8.08 -16.77
N LYS A 11 -13.62 -7.62 -16.30
CA LYS A 11 -14.38 -6.54 -16.97
C LYS A 11 -13.64 -5.20 -16.95
N ASN A 12 -12.99 -4.84 -15.84
CA ASN A 12 -12.13 -3.64 -15.78
C ASN A 12 -10.89 -3.75 -16.68
N THR A 13 -10.34 -4.96 -16.86
CA THR A 13 -9.20 -5.22 -17.76
C THR A 13 -9.59 -5.05 -19.24
N SER A 14 -10.84 -5.34 -19.59
CA SER A 14 -11.39 -5.15 -20.95
C SER A 14 -11.55 -3.67 -21.28
N ILE A 15 -11.99 -2.88 -20.30
CA ILE A 15 -12.16 -1.42 -20.40
C ILE A 15 -10.79 -0.73 -20.46
N GLN A 16 -9.79 -1.18 -19.67
CA GLN A 16 -8.44 -0.63 -19.70
C GLN A 16 -7.65 -0.96 -20.98
N ARG A 17 -7.87 -2.15 -21.59
CA ARG A 17 -7.27 -2.49 -22.89
C ARG A 17 -7.79 -1.61 -24.04
N GLY A 18 -9.03 -1.11 -23.96
CA GLY A 18 -9.58 -0.14 -24.91
C GLY A 18 -8.97 1.26 -24.77
N ILE A 19 -8.58 1.66 -23.55
CA ILE A 19 -8.03 2.99 -23.27
C ILE A 19 -6.54 3.10 -23.69
N LEU A 20 -5.80 2.00 -23.69
CA LEU A 20 -4.36 2.00 -23.99
C LEU A 20 -4.00 1.99 -25.50
N TYR A 21 -4.96 1.76 -26.41
CA TYR A 21 -4.70 1.69 -27.86
C TYR A 21 -5.31 2.83 -28.70
N GLN A 22 -5.74 3.93 -28.06
CA GLN A 22 -6.10 5.17 -28.77
C GLN A 22 -5.56 6.41 -28.07
N ARG A 23 -4.25 6.67 -28.13
CA ARG A 23 -3.76 8.05 -28.17
C ARG A 23 -2.52 8.16 -29.04
N LYS A 24 -2.77 8.20 -30.36
CA LYS A 24 -1.85 8.82 -31.32
C LYS A 24 -2.14 10.33 -31.28
N THR A 25 -1.06 11.11 -31.26
CA THR A 25 -0.93 12.56 -31.54
C THR A 25 -1.52 13.58 -30.55
N LYS A 26 -0.64 14.26 -29.80
CA LYS A 26 -0.29 15.69 -29.97
C LYS A 26 0.71 16.09 -28.88
N SER A 27 1.77 16.81 -29.27
CA SER A 27 2.62 17.55 -28.35
C SER A 27 1.74 18.62 -27.69
N GLU A 28 1.23 18.30 -26.49
CA GLU A 28 0.60 19.27 -25.60
C GLU A 28 1.73 19.98 -24.85
N ASN A 29 1.76 21.29 -24.97
CA ASN A 29 2.68 22.18 -24.27
C ASN A 29 2.37 22.06 -22.76
N ILE A 30 3.15 21.26 -22.04
CA ILE A 30 2.94 21.00 -20.61
C ILE A 30 3.30 22.29 -19.87
N GLN A 31 2.27 23.05 -19.47
CA GLN A 31 2.47 24.15 -18.53
C GLN A 31 3.06 23.59 -17.23
N PRO A 32 4.04 24.26 -16.61
CA PRO A 32 4.64 23.76 -15.38
C PRO A 32 3.58 23.71 -14.27
N VAL A 33 3.24 22.49 -13.86
CA VAL A 33 2.38 22.24 -12.69
C VAL A 33 3.04 22.88 -11.47
N SER A 34 2.27 23.57 -10.62
CA SER A 34 2.83 24.19 -9.42
C SER A 34 3.44 23.11 -8.51
N LYS A 35 4.49 23.44 -7.76
CA LYS A 35 5.13 22.48 -6.84
C LYS A 35 4.14 21.93 -5.82
N LEU A 36 3.16 22.74 -5.41
CA LEU A 36 2.11 22.36 -4.46
C LEU A 36 1.15 21.33 -5.08
N ASP A 37 0.67 21.60 -6.30
CA ASP A 37 -0.24 20.68 -7.01
C ASP A 37 0.45 19.35 -7.31
N LEU A 38 1.73 19.38 -7.69
CA LEU A 38 2.52 18.18 -7.92
C LEU A 38 2.68 17.37 -6.62
N MET A 39 2.97 18.04 -5.50
CA MET A 39 3.11 17.39 -4.20
C MET A 39 1.80 16.76 -3.74
N GLN A 40 0.68 17.47 -3.91
CA GLN A 40 -0.64 16.93 -3.60
C GLN A 40 -0.97 15.72 -4.46
N ALA A 41 -0.75 15.79 -5.78
CA ALA A 41 -0.98 14.67 -6.68
C ALA A 41 -0.13 13.44 -6.30
N VAL A 42 1.11 13.64 -5.86
CA VAL A 42 1.97 12.57 -5.37
C VAL A 42 1.41 11.96 -4.08
N ILE A 43 1.02 12.77 -3.09
CA ILE A 43 0.49 12.27 -1.81
C ILE A 43 -0.83 11.50 -2.00
N GLU A 44 -1.71 11.99 -2.88
CA GLU A 44 -2.98 11.30 -3.20
C GLU A 44 -2.78 10.02 -4.02
N SER A 45 -1.63 9.85 -4.69
CA SER A 45 -1.35 8.62 -5.45
C SER A 45 -0.97 7.41 -4.57
N PHE A 46 -0.71 7.62 -3.28
CA PHE A 46 -0.36 6.53 -2.37
C PHE A 46 -1.58 5.67 -2.00
N LEU A 47 -1.40 4.36 -2.11
CA LEU A 47 -2.40 3.37 -1.65
C LEU A 47 -2.51 3.34 -0.12
N ASP A 48 -1.40 3.59 0.57
CA ASP A 48 -1.39 3.68 2.02
C ASP A 48 -1.99 5.02 2.47
N GLY A 49 -2.64 5.01 3.63
CA GLY A 49 -3.14 6.22 4.26
C GLY A 49 -1.98 7.07 4.77
N ILE A 50 -1.97 8.35 4.42
CA ILE A 50 -1.00 9.33 4.89
C ILE A 50 -1.71 10.37 5.75
N PHE A 51 -1.22 10.56 6.96
CA PHE A 51 -1.54 11.68 7.84
C PHE A 51 -0.30 12.51 8.11
N ILE A 52 -0.46 13.83 8.05
CA ILE A 52 0.51 14.79 8.54
C ILE A 52 -0.12 15.52 9.71
N LEU A 53 0.53 15.44 10.87
CA LEU A 53 0.05 15.99 12.13
C LEU A 53 1.04 17.01 12.68
N THR A 54 0.54 17.99 13.42
CA THR A 54 1.38 18.83 14.28
C THR A 54 1.78 18.05 15.54
N ILE A 55 2.77 18.55 16.31
CA ILE A 55 3.11 17.96 17.62
C ILE A 55 1.98 18.09 18.65
N GLN A 56 1.04 19.01 18.42
CA GLN A 56 -0.17 19.16 19.23
C GLN A 56 -1.25 18.12 18.84
N GLY A 57 -1.01 17.31 17.80
CA GLY A 57 -1.94 16.30 17.30
C GLY A 57 -2.98 16.84 16.33
N GLU A 58 -2.84 18.07 15.84
CA GLU A 58 -3.76 18.67 14.87
C GLU A 58 -3.50 18.14 13.47
N LEU A 59 -4.56 17.88 12.71
CA LEU A 59 -4.47 17.37 11.35
C LEU A 59 -4.11 18.47 10.35
N VAL A 60 -2.92 18.36 9.76
CA VAL A 60 -2.44 19.26 8.70
C VAL A 60 -2.87 18.74 7.33
N HIS A 61 -2.73 17.43 7.10
CA HIS A 61 -3.10 16.81 5.84
C HIS A 61 -3.48 15.34 6.01
N ALA A 62 -4.43 14.90 5.19
CA ALA A 62 -4.83 13.51 5.03
C ALA A 62 -5.06 13.24 3.54
N ASN A 63 -4.52 12.14 3.02
CA ASN A 63 -4.92 11.67 1.69
C ASN A 63 -6.25 10.89 1.77
N GLU A 64 -6.87 10.65 0.62
CA GLU A 64 -8.14 9.90 0.54
C GLU A 64 -8.04 8.49 1.17
N SER A 65 -6.89 7.82 0.97
CA SER A 65 -6.62 6.51 1.56
C SER A 65 -6.66 6.53 3.10
N ALA A 66 -6.12 7.58 3.74
CA ALA A 66 -6.16 7.73 5.20
C ALA A 66 -7.58 7.90 5.73
N LEU A 67 -8.36 8.73 5.04
CA LEU A 67 -9.77 8.96 5.39
C LEU A 67 -10.58 7.67 5.28
N HIS A 68 -10.35 6.90 4.22
CA HIS A 68 -11.01 5.61 4.02
C HIS A 68 -10.65 4.60 5.11
N ILE A 69 -9.37 4.47 5.47
CA ILE A 69 -8.93 3.56 6.55
C ILE A 69 -9.52 4.00 7.90
N CYS A 70 -9.56 5.30 8.19
CA CYS A 70 -10.17 5.81 9.42
C CYS A 70 -11.66 5.49 9.53
N GLN A 71 -12.41 5.55 8.43
CA GLN A 71 -13.83 5.15 8.43
C GLN A 71 -14.00 3.68 8.86
N GLN A 72 -13.07 2.80 8.47
CA GLN A 72 -13.07 1.39 8.86
C GLN A 72 -12.70 1.18 10.34
N LEU A 73 -11.80 2.01 10.88
CA LEU A 73 -11.34 1.92 12.26
C LEU A 73 -12.37 2.41 13.27
N SER A 74 -13.07 3.49 12.95
CA SER A 74 -13.81 4.26 13.96
C SER A 74 -15.34 4.15 13.85
N GLY A 75 -15.89 3.27 13.02
CA GLY A 75 -17.34 3.04 12.96
C GLY A 75 -18.19 4.27 12.61
N GLY A 76 -17.59 5.27 11.95
CA GLY A 76 -18.28 6.49 11.51
C GLY A 76 -17.98 7.78 12.29
N ILE A 77 -16.83 7.89 12.96
CA ILE A 77 -16.38 9.18 13.52
C ILE A 77 -16.15 10.21 12.39
N ASP A 78 -16.43 11.48 12.70
CA ASP A 78 -16.21 12.65 11.86
C ASP A 78 -14.90 12.58 11.07
N LYS A 79 -14.98 12.91 9.77
CA LYS A 79 -13.91 12.77 8.76
C LYS A 79 -12.57 13.43 9.12
N PHE A 80 -12.53 14.22 10.19
CA PHE A 80 -11.39 15.05 10.56
C PHE A 80 -10.79 14.71 11.93
N GLN A 81 -11.33 13.72 12.65
CA GLN A 81 -10.77 13.32 13.94
C GLN A 81 -9.79 12.16 13.79
N VAL A 82 -8.58 12.36 14.32
CA VAL A 82 -7.54 11.35 14.38
C VAL A 82 -7.91 10.31 15.45
N PRO A 83 -8.03 9.01 15.10
CA PRO A 83 -8.32 7.94 16.06
C PRO A 83 -7.37 7.92 17.27
N ASP A 84 -7.89 7.52 18.43
CA ASP A 84 -7.15 7.47 19.70
C ASP A 84 -5.87 6.61 19.60
N GLU A 85 -5.91 5.51 18.86
CA GLU A 85 -4.75 4.66 18.55
C GLU A 85 -3.60 5.46 17.93
N ILE A 86 -3.91 6.31 16.95
CA ILE A 86 -2.92 7.12 16.25
C ILE A 86 -2.40 8.20 17.19
N GLN A 87 -3.28 8.83 17.97
CA GLN A 87 -2.87 9.82 18.97
C GLN A 87 -1.92 9.23 20.01
N ARG A 88 -2.19 8.00 20.49
CA ARG A 88 -1.32 7.29 21.44
C ARG A 88 0.08 7.07 20.86
N ILE A 89 0.16 6.59 19.62
CA ILE A 89 1.45 6.35 18.94
C ILE A 89 2.20 7.67 18.75
N CYS A 90 1.51 8.73 18.33
CA CYS A 90 2.10 10.06 18.16
C CYS A 90 2.66 10.60 19.49
N LYS A 91 1.91 10.43 20.58
CA LYS A 91 2.37 10.83 21.92
C LYS A 91 3.64 10.09 22.33
N SER A 92 3.68 8.77 22.15
CA SER A 92 4.89 7.99 22.43
C SER A 92 6.08 8.41 21.58
N LEU A 93 5.85 8.82 20.33
CA LEU A 93 6.91 9.31 19.45
C LEU A 93 7.46 10.66 19.93
N ILE A 94 6.58 11.56 20.36
CA ILE A 94 6.94 12.86 20.96
C ILE A 94 7.79 12.63 22.22
N GLU A 95 7.35 11.75 23.13
CA GLU A 95 8.08 11.40 24.34
C GLU A 95 9.46 10.79 24.03
N SER A 96 9.56 9.95 23.00
CA SER A 96 10.82 9.30 22.61
C SER A 96 11.91 10.28 22.17
N ARG A 97 11.53 11.42 21.57
CA ARG A 97 12.49 12.45 21.13
C ARG A 97 13.16 13.15 22.30
N GLN A 98 12.50 13.23 23.46
CA GLN A 98 13.12 13.76 24.68
C GLN A 98 14.23 12.84 25.18
N LEU A 99 14.09 11.52 24.96
CA LEU A 99 15.04 10.50 25.40
C LEU A 99 16.18 10.28 24.40
N PHE A 100 15.88 10.44 23.10
CA PHE A 100 16.81 10.13 22.00
C PHE A 100 16.75 11.20 20.88
N PRO A 101 17.21 12.43 21.13
CA PRO A 101 17.02 13.57 20.23
C PRO A 101 17.70 13.43 18.85
N GLU A 102 18.79 12.65 18.76
CA GLU A 102 19.59 12.47 17.54
C GLU A 102 19.22 11.19 16.76
N GLN A 103 18.18 10.47 17.17
CA GLN A 103 17.79 9.20 16.54
C GLN A 103 16.54 9.36 15.70
N ASN A 104 16.60 8.84 14.46
CA ASN A 104 15.44 8.69 13.58
C ASN A 104 14.54 7.56 14.08
N ILE A 105 13.77 7.84 15.13
CA ILE A 105 12.82 6.89 15.71
C ILE A 105 11.56 6.83 14.86
N SER A 106 11.15 5.62 14.52
CA SER A 106 9.80 5.32 14.04
C SER A 106 9.11 4.39 15.04
N ILE A 107 7.89 4.73 15.43
CA ILE A 107 7.04 3.84 16.24
C ILE A 107 6.06 3.13 15.33
N GLU A 108 5.90 1.83 15.55
CA GLU A 108 4.98 1.00 14.79
C GLU A 108 4.00 0.29 15.72
N SER A 109 2.76 0.17 15.26
CA SER A 109 1.71 -0.60 15.92
C SER A 109 0.87 -1.32 14.87
N GLU A 110 0.25 -2.43 15.24
CA GLU A 110 -0.71 -3.14 14.41
C GLU A 110 -2.05 -3.19 15.15
N ILE A 111 -3.11 -2.75 14.48
CA ILE A 111 -4.46 -2.74 15.03
C ILE A 111 -5.38 -3.57 14.16
N GLU A 112 -6.27 -4.31 14.81
CA GLU A 112 -7.31 -5.06 14.13
C GLU A 112 -8.59 -4.23 14.11
N THR A 113 -9.09 -3.97 12.90
CA THR A 113 -10.38 -3.29 12.71
C THR A 113 -11.53 -4.19 13.14
N SER A 114 -12.72 -3.59 13.33
CA SER A 114 -13.98 -4.33 13.53
C SER A 114 -14.30 -5.33 12.41
N THR A 115 -13.70 -5.14 11.23
CA THR A 115 -13.79 -6.03 10.07
C THR A 115 -12.69 -7.10 9.97
N SER A 116 -11.90 -7.32 11.02
CA SER A 116 -10.75 -8.26 11.05
C SER A 116 -9.68 -7.98 9.99
N VAL A 117 -9.59 -6.73 9.53
CA VAL A 117 -8.47 -6.21 8.73
C VAL A 117 -7.40 -5.70 9.69
N LYS A 118 -6.16 -6.13 9.48
CA LYS A 118 -5.00 -5.67 10.26
C LYS A 118 -4.39 -4.46 9.57
N ILE A 119 -4.43 -3.33 10.27
CA ILE A 119 -3.84 -2.06 9.83
C ILE A 119 -2.53 -1.86 10.58
N ARG A 120 -1.43 -1.66 9.86
CA ARG A 120 -0.17 -1.24 10.47
C ARG A 120 -0.12 0.28 10.48
N ILE A 121 0.08 0.84 11.66
CA ILE A 121 0.31 2.26 11.86
C ILE A 121 1.80 2.47 12.07
N ARG A 122 2.41 3.37 11.29
CA ARG A 122 3.79 3.82 11.50
C ARG A 122 3.80 5.32 11.70
N ALA A 123 4.35 5.80 12.81
CA ALA A 123 4.60 7.22 13.04
C ALA A 123 6.10 7.50 12.99
N ARG A 124 6.48 8.61 12.34
CA ARG A 124 7.86 9.12 12.33
C ARG A 124 7.87 10.64 12.26
N TRP A 125 9.00 11.24 12.62
CA TRP A 125 9.21 12.67 12.43
C TRP A 125 9.29 13.03 10.94
N LEU A 126 8.71 14.16 10.59
CA LEU A 126 8.80 14.78 9.27
C LEU A 126 9.45 16.15 9.44
N GLU A 127 10.68 16.25 8.95
CA GLU A 127 11.47 17.47 8.98
C GLU A 127 11.18 18.29 7.72
N ALA A 128 10.47 19.42 7.88
CA ALA A 128 10.31 20.41 6.84
C ALA A 128 11.40 21.47 7.06
N ASN A 129 12.45 21.44 6.24
CA ASN A 129 13.53 22.41 6.33
C ASN A 129 12.98 23.84 6.16
N GLU A 130 13.34 24.73 7.09
CA GLU A 130 13.06 26.18 7.20
C GLU A 130 11.96 26.61 8.19
N SER A 131 11.03 25.74 8.59
CA SER A 131 10.10 26.05 9.69
C SER A 131 10.54 25.30 10.94
N ASN A 132 10.65 25.96 12.09
CA ASN A 132 10.87 25.32 13.40
C ASN A 132 9.69 24.41 13.84
N GLU A 133 8.74 24.18 12.92
CA GLU A 133 7.59 23.32 13.05
C GLU A 133 8.00 21.89 12.73
N ASN A 134 7.98 21.05 13.76
CA ASN A 134 8.14 19.61 13.59
C ASN A 134 6.78 19.00 13.27
N TYR A 135 6.70 18.25 12.19
CA TYR A 135 5.51 17.49 11.86
C TYR A 135 5.71 16.02 12.18
N LEU A 136 4.61 15.31 12.37
CA LEU A 136 4.58 13.87 12.46
C LEU A 136 3.97 13.33 11.16
N LEU A 137 4.68 12.40 10.52
CA LEU A 137 4.13 11.60 9.44
C LEU A 137 3.62 10.29 10.03
N VAL A 138 2.32 10.05 9.86
CA VAL A 138 1.69 8.77 10.18
C VAL A 138 1.26 8.08 8.89
N THR A 139 1.70 6.84 8.71
CA THR A 139 1.33 5.99 7.59
C THR A 139 0.43 4.85 8.10
N LEU A 140 -0.68 4.63 7.40
CA LEU A 140 -1.66 3.58 7.66
C LEU A 140 -1.62 2.57 6.51
N GLU A 141 -1.10 1.39 6.77
CA GLU A 141 -0.98 0.32 5.77
C GLU A 141 -2.08 -0.73 6.02
N ASP A 142 -3.01 -0.90 5.08
CA ASP A 142 -3.83 -2.11 5.04
C ASP A 142 -2.99 -3.27 4.48
N ARG A 143 -2.47 -4.09 5.38
CA ARG A 143 -1.63 -5.24 5.02
C ARG A 143 -2.33 -6.20 4.06
N LYS A 144 -3.66 -6.31 4.06
CA LYS A 144 -4.39 -7.19 3.14
C LYS A 144 -4.52 -6.52 1.77
N GLN A 145 -4.99 -5.28 1.70
CA GLN A 145 -5.21 -4.58 0.42
C GLN A 145 -3.89 -4.22 -0.29
N THR A 146 -2.87 -3.78 0.44
CA THR A 146 -1.53 -3.49 -0.12
C THR A 146 -0.86 -4.77 -0.60
N ASN A 147 -0.93 -5.88 0.15
CA ASN A 147 -0.38 -7.16 -0.34
C ASN A 147 -1.13 -7.71 -1.56
N GLN A 148 -2.45 -7.54 -1.62
CA GLN A 148 -3.23 -7.96 -2.79
C GLN A 148 -2.88 -7.12 -4.03
N SER A 149 -2.82 -5.80 -3.88
CA SER A 149 -2.46 -4.88 -4.98
C SER A 149 -1.03 -5.10 -5.46
N MET A 150 -0.08 -5.32 -4.54
CA MET A 150 1.28 -5.73 -4.87
C MET A 150 1.31 -7.08 -5.57
N ALA A 151 0.58 -8.08 -5.06
CA ALA A 151 0.53 -9.41 -5.67
C ALA A 151 -0.03 -9.38 -7.09
N ILE A 152 -1.02 -8.52 -7.36
CA ILE A 152 -1.59 -8.31 -8.71
C ILE A 152 -0.56 -7.64 -9.63
N SER A 153 0.09 -6.58 -9.16
CA SER A 153 1.15 -5.89 -9.92
C SER A 153 2.32 -6.82 -10.23
N GLU A 154 2.77 -7.59 -9.24
CA GLU A 154 3.80 -8.62 -9.37
C GLU A 154 3.36 -9.74 -10.32
N ALA A 155 2.10 -10.16 -10.25
CA ALA A 155 1.57 -11.18 -11.16
C ALA A 155 1.64 -10.73 -12.62
N ILE A 156 1.34 -9.46 -12.89
CA ILE A 156 1.47 -8.86 -14.23
C ILE A 156 2.95 -8.73 -14.60
N LYS A 157 3.77 -8.18 -13.69
CA LYS A 157 5.21 -7.95 -13.92
C LYS A 157 5.97 -9.23 -14.26
N TYR A 158 5.64 -10.33 -13.60
CA TYR A 158 6.31 -11.62 -13.76
C TYR A 158 5.59 -12.56 -14.74
N ASP A 159 4.54 -12.09 -15.41
CA ASP A 159 3.72 -12.90 -16.33
C ASP A 159 3.29 -14.24 -15.69
N LEU A 160 2.73 -14.14 -14.48
CA LEU A 160 2.23 -15.30 -13.74
C LEU A 160 0.95 -15.82 -14.40
N THR A 161 0.84 -17.14 -14.51
CA THR A 161 -0.42 -17.79 -14.92
C THR A 161 -1.50 -17.56 -13.86
N GLU A 162 -2.77 -17.67 -14.22
CA GLU A 162 -3.88 -17.48 -13.28
C GLU A 162 -3.73 -18.30 -11.98
N ARG A 163 -3.31 -19.57 -12.11
CA ARG A 163 -3.05 -20.44 -10.95
C ARG A 163 -1.85 -20.00 -10.13
N GLU A 164 -0.79 -19.52 -10.77
CA GLU A 164 0.36 -18.95 -10.09
C GLU A 164 -0.02 -17.64 -9.37
N SER A 165 -0.84 -16.78 -9.98
CA SER A 165 -1.34 -15.55 -9.36
C SER A 165 -2.18 -15.83 -8.11
N GLN A 166 -3.04 -16.85 -8.14
CA GLN A 166 -3.83 -17.29 -6.97
C GLN A 166 -2.92 -17.77 -5.82
N VAL A 167 -1.95 -18.63 -6.13
CA VAL A 167 -0.95 -19.10 -5.15
C VAL A 167 -0.13 -17.93 -4.61
N TRP A 168 0.28 -17.01 -5.48
CA TRP A 168 1.10 -15.84 -5.14
C TRP A 168 0.34 -14.87 -4.22
N LEU A 169 -0.93 -14.62 -4.51
CA LEU A 169 -1.81 -13.78 -3.70
C LEU A 169 -1.92 -14.29 -2.26
N LEU A 170 -2.22 -15.58 -2.09
CA LEU A 170 -2.34 -16.19 -0.76
C LEU A 170 -0.99 -16.24 -0.04
N ARG A 171 0.10 -16.48 -0.78
CA ARG A 171 1.45 -16.45 -0.22
C ARG A 171 1.83 -15.05 0.30
N ARG A 172 1.51 -14.00 -0.46
CA ARG A 172 1.69 -12.59 -0.07
C ARG A 172 0.83 -12.19 1.13
N ALA A 173 -0.30 -12.87 1.33
CA ALA A 173 -1.14 -12.75 2.52
C ALA A 173 -0.63 -13.59 3.72
N ASN A 174 0.59 -14.15 3.65
CA ASN A 174 1.24 -14.97 4.68
C ASN A 174 0.59 -16.33 5.00
N TYR A 175 -0.21 -16.88 4.08
CA TYR A 175 -0.74 -18.24 4.25
C TYR A 175 0.40 -19.27 4.18
N SER A 176 0.31 -20.30 5.02
CA SER A 176 1.19 -21.46 4.99
C SER A 176 0.91 -22.33 3.76
N TYR A 177 1.83 -23.23 3.42
CA TYR A 177 1.63 -24.10 2.25
C TYR A 177 0.44 -25.05 2.41
N GLN A 178 0.11 -25.42 3.65
CA GLN A 178 -1.06 -26.22 3.96
C GLN A 178 -2.34 -25.40 3.73
N GLU A 179 -2.43 -24.19 4.30
CA GLU A 179 -3.61 -23.33 4.13
C GLU A 179 -3.84 -22.95 2.65
N ILE A 180 -2.78 -22.72 1.88
CA ILE A 180 -2.90 -22.47 0.42
C ILE A 180 -3.42 -23.72 -0.32
N ALA A 181 -2.92 -24.90 0.05
CA ALA A 181 -3.35 -26.17 -0.53
C ALA A 181 -4.84 -26.42 -0.29
N ASP A 182 -5.28 -26.17 0.95
CA ASP A 182 -6.67 -26.33 1.36
C ASP A 182 -7.58 -25.30 0.67
N GLU A 183 -7.18 -24.02 0.63
CA GLU A 183 -7.98 -22.94 0.02
C GLU A 183 -8.14 -23.11 -1.50
N LEU A 184 -7.12 -23.62 -2.20
CA LEU A 184 -7.12 -23.80 -3.65
C LEU A 184 -7.52 -25.22 -4.09
N TYR A 185 -7.84 -26.12 -3.15
CA TYR A 185 -8.15 -27.52 -3.41
C TYR A 185 -7.07 -28.24 -4.23
N ILE A 186 -5.80 -28.03 -3.87
CA ILE A 186 -4.63 -28.66 -4.50
C ILE A 186 -3.72 -29.31 -3.45
N THR A 187 -2.72 -30.08 -3.88
CA THR A 187 -1.76 -30.66 -2.94
C THR A 187 -0.69 -29.64 -2.54
N ILE A 188 -0.11 -29.79 -1.34
CA ILE A 188 1.07 -29.02 -0.88
C ILE A 188 2.22 -29.09 -1.88
N ASN A 189 2.42 -30.24 -2.55
CA ASN A 189 3.47 -30.41 -3.55
C ASN A 189 3.20 -29.54 -4.78
N THR A 190 1.93 -29.40 -5.18
CA THR A 190 1.51 -28.49 -6.24
C THR A 190 1.76 -27.03 -5.85
N VAL A 191 1.47 -26.63 -4.60
CA VAL A 191 1.80 -25.29 -4.08
C VAL A 191 3.31 -25.02 -4.19
N LYS A 192 4.14 -25.95 -3.71
CA LYS A 192 5.62 -25.83 -3.80
C LYS A 192 6.09 -25.70 -5.25
N LYS A 193 5.48 -26.47 -6.17
CA LYS A 193 5.80 -26.39 -7.61
C LYS A 193 5.45 -25.03 -8.19
N HIS A 194 4.27 -24.49 -7.91
CA HIS A 194 3.88 -23.14 -8.35
C HIS A 194 4.83 -22.08 -7.81
N LEU A 195 5.15 -22.11 -6.51
CA LEU A 195 6.08 -21.16 -5.90
C LEU A 195 7.47 -21.22 -6.54
N LYS A 196 8.00 -22.43 -6.82
CA LYS A 196 9.27 -22.59 -7.53
C LYS A 196 9.25 -21.92 -8.91
N ASN A 197 8.18 -22.10 -9.68
CA ASN A 197 8.03 -21.49 -10.99
C ASN A 197 7.94 -19.96 -10.91
N ILE A 198 7.18 -19.44 -9.93
CA ILE A 198 7.06 -17.99 -9.69
C ILE A 198 8.43 -17.39 -9.40
N TYR A 199 9.21 -17.99 -8.50
CA TYR A 199 10.55 -17.48 -8.18
C TYR A 199 11.52 -17.54 -9.38
N ALA A 200 11.39 -18.53 -10.26
CA ALA A 200 12.16 -18.58 -11.49
C ALA A 200 11.80 -17.43 -12.45
N LYS A 201 10.50 -17.15 -12.62
CA LYS A 201 10.01 -16.02 -13.43
C LYS A 201 10.49 -14.67 -12.88
N GLN A 202 10.49 -14.50 -11.56
CA GLN A 202 11.02 -13.29 -10.92
C GLN A 202 12.48 -13.03 -11.27
N GLN A 203 13.33 -14.06 -11.13
CA GLN A 203 14.75 -13.95 -11.46
C GLN A 203 14.95 -13.60 -12.94
N GLN A 204 14.20 -14.23 -13.84
CA GLN A 204 14.28 -13.94 -15.27
C GLN A 204 13.92 -12.49 -15.61
N THR A 205 12.86 -11.94 -14.99
CA THR A 205 12.47 -10.55 -15.21
C THR A 205 13.54 -9.57 -14.72
N VAL A 206 14.17 -9.82 -13.56
CA VAL A 206 15.24 -8.95 -13.04
C VAL A 206 16.44 -8.94 -13.99
N ILE A 207 16.87 -10.12 -14.44
CA ILE A 207 17.96 -10.29 -15.41
C ILE A 207 17.65 -9.51 -16.70
N ASN A 208 16.46 -9.67 -17.26
CA ASN A 208 16.07 -8.99 -18.51
C ASN A 208 16.02 -7.45 -18.36
N GLN A 209 15.75 -6.93 -17.16
CA GLN A 209 15.75 -5.49 -16.88
C GLN A 209 17.17 -4.91 -16.80
N GLU A 210 18.15 -5.67 -16.33
CA GLU A 210 19.56 -5.26 -16.29
C GLU A 210 20.17 -5.21 -17.70
N PHE A 211 19.78 -6.14 -18.58
CA PHE A 211 20.27 -6.18 -19.96
C PHE A 211 19.56 -5.21 -20.92
N SER A 212 18.43 -4.62 -20.53
CA SER A 212 17.71 -3.61 -21.34
C SER A 212 18.18 -2.17 -21.06
N ASN A 213 19.01 -1.97 -20.04
CA ASN A 213 19.57 -0.68 -19.63
C ASN A 213 21.06 -0.50 -20.01
N CYS A 214 21.60 -1.42 -20.82
CA CYS A 214 22.93 -1.32 -21.45
C CYS A 214 22.81 -1.02 -22.94
#